data_AF-A0A1R1RLP9-F1
#
_entry.id   AF-A0A1R1RLP9-F1
#
_cell.length_a   1.000
_cell.length_b   1.000
_cell.length_c   1.000
_cell.angle_alpha   90.00
_cell.angle_beta   90.00
_cell.angle_gamma   90.00
#
_symmetry.space_group_name_H-M   'P 1'
#
loop_
_entity.id
_entity.type
_entity.pdbx_description
1 polymer ?
#
loop_
_entity_poly.entity_id
_entity_poly.type
_entity_poly.pdbx_seq_one_letter_code
_entity_poly.pdbx_strand_id
1 'polypeptide(L)'
;MIQSKHPSSAVAELIGESDSFLLAKNRAKKFAQSAHPVLIHGETGTGKGLFAKAIHDESSFRKGPFVQVSCSTLHEEDPAEELLRNPENQPGTLFLDEVWGLSLPLQGKLLAAIEKGMHKRVISSSSIPLIERIETNQFRKDLYYRLNVLDLRLPSLEERRNDIPLLVHHFLKSGDHDIYVEPIVWKALEQYDFKGNVRELKNMTEYMKTVSDQKTIQLYDTPPVLREQVEKNKTKDKKAVAKSLTLMEKEEFAYLLETIKQLNEKGEPASRRVLSEQSKSGKSELTPQQVRSRLDYLEKREYVTKGRGRAGTKITLEGLRFLSSLKNHIIQE
;
A
#
# COMPACT_ATOMS: atom_id res chain seq x y z
N MET A 1 -28.00 36.57 -7.13
CA MET A 1 -26.63 36.28 -6.68
C MET A 1 -26.10 35.10 -7.48
N ILE A 2 -24.93 35.29 -8.08
CA ILE A 2 -24.36 34.46 -9.14
C ILE A 2 -23.97 33.08 -8.57
N GLN A 3 -24.66 32.02 -8.99
CA GLN A 3 -24.15 30.66 -8.84
C GLN A 3 -23.01 30.47 -9.85
N SER A 4 -21.76 30.64 -9.43
CA SER A 4 -20.62 30.11 -10.17
C SER A 4 -20.56 28.61 -9.92
N LYS A 5 -21.38 27.82 -10.64
CA LYS A 5 -21.08 26.41 -10.88
C LYS A 5 -19.86 26.37 -11.80
N HIS A 6 -18.66 26.57 -11.25
CA HIS A 6 -17.48 26.09 -11.91
C HIS A 6 -17.63 24.56 -12.00
N PRO A 7 -17.65 23.94 -13.18
CA PRO A 7 -17.58 22.49 -13.26
C PRO A 7 -16.30 22.10 -12.54
N SER A 8 -16.41 21.20 -11.56
CA SER A 8 -15.24 20.64 -10.89
C SER A 8 -14.33 20.08 -11.98
N SER A 9 -13.03 20.41 -11.94
CA SER A 9 -12.13 20.02 -13.03
C SER A 9 -11.99 18.48 -13.04
N ALA A 10 -11.96 17.83 -14.20
CA ALA A 10 -11.96 16.36 -14.28
C ALA A 10 -10.75 15.73 -13.55
N VAL A 11 -9.60 16.43 -13.54
CA VAL A 11 -8.43 16.04 -12.73
C VAL A 11 -8.73 16.24 -11.23
N ALA A 12 -9.52 17.24 -10.83
CA ALA A 12 -9.89 17.43 -9.43
C ALA A 12 -10.70 16.26 -8.86
N GLU A 13 -11.53 15.60 -9.69
CA GLU A 13 -12.34 14.43 -9.32
C GLU A 13 -11.51 13.17 -9.02
N LEU A 14 -10.23 13.13 -9.42
CA LEU A 14 -9.33 12.03 -9.07
C LEU A 14 -9.05 11.99 -7.57
N ILE A 15 -9.26 10.83 -6.94
CA ILE A 15 -9.24 10.68 -5.48
C ILE A 15 -7.83 10.38 -4.97
N GLY A 16 -7.38 11.20 -4.03
CA GLY A 16 -6.08 11.11 -3.37
C GLY A 16 -5.60 12.48 -2.88
N GLU A 17 -4.93 12.48 -1.73
CA GLU A 17 -4.47 13.68 -1.01
C GLU A 17 -2.96 13.62 -0.68
N SER A 18 -2.31 12.48 -0.89
CA SER A 18 -0.87 12.35 -0.76
C SER A 18 -0.10 13.33 -1.66
N ASP A 19 1.01 13.85 -1.15
CA ASP A 19 1.82 14.86 -1.86
C ASP A 19 2.26 14.40 -3.26
N SER A 20 2.65 13.13 -3.38
CA SER A 20 3.06 12.51 -4.65
C SER A 20 1.91 12.48 -5.66
N PHE A 21 0.68 12.20 -5.21
CA PHE A 21 -0.51 12.18 -6.05
C PHE A 21 -0.96 13.60 -6.42
N LEU A 22 -0.94 14.54 -5.47
CA LEU A 22 -1.24 15.96 -5.73
C LEU A 22 -0.27 16.57 -6.74
N LEU A 23 1.02 16.20 -6.67
CA LEU A 23 2.01 16.59 -7.67
C LEU A 23 1.64 16.06 -9.06
N ALA A 24 1.25 14.79 -9.16
CA ALA A 24 0.79 14.19 -10.42
C ALA A 24 -0.47 14.90 -10.97
N LYS A 25 -1.46 15.20 -10.11
CA LYS A 25 -2.66 15.98 -10.50
C LYS A 25 -2.26 17.36 -11.05
N ASN A 26 -1.36 18.07 -10.37
CA ASN A 26 -0.90 19.39 -10.79
C ASN A 26 -0.15 19.35 -12.13
N ARG A 27 0.66 18.32 -12.38
CA ARG A 27 1.31 18.09 -13.68
C ARG A 27 0.28 17.78 -14.76
N ALA A 28 -0.67 16.88 -14.50
CA ALA A 28 -1.74 16.53 -15.43
C ALA A 28 -2.54 17.77 -15.89
N LYS A 29 -2.90 18.67 -14.96
CA LYS A 29 -3.56 19.95 -15.27
C LYS A 29 -2.74 20.81 -16.24
N LYS A 30 -1.42 20.92 -16.01
CA LYS A 30 -0.52 21.67 -16.90
C LYS A 30 -0.39 20.99 -18.26
N PHE A 31 -0.27 19.67 -18.27
CA PHE A 31 -0.14 18.88 -19.50
C PHE A 31 -1.41 18.98 -20.35
N ALA A 32 -2.59 19.06 -19.74
CA ALA A 32 -3.86 19.26 -20.45
C ALA A 32 -3.86 20.52 -21.34
N GLN A 33 -3.13 21.58 -20.96
CA GLN A 33 -3.01 22.82 -21.74
C GLN A 33 -2.06 22.74 -22.93
N SER A 34 -1.35 21.62 -23.10
CA SER A 34 -0.40 21.38 -24.17
C SER A 34 -0.92 20.35 -25.17
N ALA A 35 -0.59 20.51 -26.45
CA ALA A 35 -0.85 19.51 -27.49
C ALA A 35 0.26 18.45 -27.61
N HIS A 36 1.38 18.63 -26.90
CA HIS A 36 2.52 17.72 -26.97
C HIS A 36 2.17 16.31 -26.47
N PRO A 37 2.82 15.26 -27.00
CA PRO A 37 2.68 13.89 -26.51
C PRO A 37 2.93 13.77 -25.01
N VAL A 38 2.07 13.02 -24.32
CA VAL A 38 2.18 12.75 -22.89
C VAL A 38 2.46 11.26 -22.69
N LEU A 39 3.52 10.91 -21.97
CA LEU A 39 3.76 9.54 -21.52
C LEU A 39 3.40 9.44 -20.04
N ILE A 40 2.39 8.64 -19.74
CA ILE A 40 1.97 8.31 -18.38
C ILE A 40 2.60 6.97 -17.99
N HIS A 41 3.46 6.95 -16.99
CA HIS A 41 4.08 5.71 -16.52
C HIS A 41 3.80 5.48 -15.04
N GLY A 42 3.71 4.22 -14.65
CA GLY A 42 3.39 3.81 -13.30
C GLY A 42 2.83 2.40 -13.27
N GLU A 43 2.99 1.73 -12.13
CA GLU A 43 2.63 0.32 -11.96
C GLU A 43 1.19 0.00 -12.40
N THR A 44 0.93 -1.28 -12.65
CA THR A 44 -0.42 -1.75 -12.98
C THR A 44 -1.41 -1.38 -11.86
N GLY A 45 -2.61 -0.92 -12.24
CA GLY A 45 -3.65 -0.53 -11.27
C GLY A 45 -3.47 0.83 -10.58
N THR A 46 -2.53 1.67 -11.00
CA THR A 46 -2.33 3.04 -10.44
C THR A 46 -3.32 4.09 -10.96
N GLY A 47 -4.04 3.81 -12.06
CA GLY A 47 -5.06 4.69 -12.62
C GLY A 47 -4.65 5.46 -13.89
N LYS A 48 -3.66 4.97 -14.66
CA LYS A 48 -3.17 5.60 -15.90
C LYS A 48 -4.26 6.04 -16.88
N GLY A 49 -5.25 5.16 -17.15
CA GLY A 49 -6.39 5.48 -18.02
C GLY A 49 -7.28 6.60 -17.50
N LEU A 50 -7.50 6.68 -16.18
CA LEU A 50 -8.26 7.77 -15.56
C LEU A 50 -7.54 9.12 -15.71
N PHE A 51 -6.21 9.12 -15.51
CA PHE A 51 -5.40 10.31 -15.77
C PHE A 51 -5.41 10.72 -17.25
N ALA A 52 -5.29 9.76 -18.18
CA ALA A 52 -5.36 10.05 -19.61
C ALA A 52 -6.70 10.70 -19.99
N LYS A 53 -7.80 10.15 -19.48
CA LYS A 53 -9.15 10.70 -19.69
C LYS A 53 -9.30 12.09 -19.08
N ALA A 54 -8.87 12.29 -17.83
CA ALA A 54 -8.92 13.59 -17.16
C ALA A 54 -8.09 14.67 -17.90
N ILE A 55 -6.90 14.31 -18.40
CA ILE A 55 -6.07 15.21 -19.22
C ILE A 55 -6.79 15.61 -20.50
N HIS A 56 -7.47 14.66 -21.17
CA HIS A 56 -8.27 14.96 -22.35
C HIS A 56 -9.44 15.90 -22.02
N ASP A 57 -10.21 15.60 -20.97
CA ASP A 57 -11.41 16.35 -20.57
C ASP A 57 -11.09 17.80 -20.15
N GLU A 58 -9.89 18.06 -19.64
CA GLU A 58 -9.41 19.41 -19.29
C GLU A 58 -8.73 20.17 -20.43
N SER A 59 -8.54 19.53 -21.58
CA SER A 59 -7.79 20.13 -22.69
C SER A 59 -8.66 20.90 -23.68
N SER A 60 -8.01 21.61 -24.60
CA SER A 60 -8.66 22.17 -25.79
C SER A 60 -9.23 21.12 -26.75
N PHE A 61 -8.82 19.84 -26.59
CA PHE A 61 -9.28 18.70 -27.41
C PHE A 61 -10.49 17.97 -26.83
N ARG A 62 -11.02 18.39 -25.66
CA ARG A 62 -12.13 17.72 -24.96
C ARG A 62 -13.44 17.58 -25.74
N LYS A 63 -13.62 18.38 -26.81
CA LYS A 63 -14.79 18.32 -27.68
C LYS A 63 -14.67 17.23 -28.75
N GLY A 64 -13.45 16.82 -29.09
CA GLY A 64 -13.20 15.75 -30.04
C GLY A 64 -13.21 14.37 -29.38
N PRO A 65 -13.08 13.29 -30.17
CA PRO A 65 -13.14 11.93 -29.64
C PRO A 65 -11.94 11.62 -28.74
N PHE A 66 -12.17 10.83 -27.70
CA PHE A 66 -11.13 10.13 -26.92
C PHE A 66 -11.10 8.67 -27.38
N VAL A 67 -10.13 8.35 -28.24
CA VAL A 67 -9.98 7.00 -28.81
C VAL A 67 -8.97 6.23 -27.98
N GLN A 68 -9.40 5.18 -27.30
CA GLN A 68 -8.52 4.29 -26.52
C GLN A 68 -8.16 3.06 -27.34
N VAL A 69 -6.87 2.74 -27.41
CA VAL A 69 -6.32 1.56 -28.07
C VAL A 69 -5.47 0.80 -27.06
N SER A 70 -5.80 -0.46 -26.82
CA SER A 70 -4.98 -1.35 -25.99
C SER A 70 -3.86 -1.94 -26.84
N CYS A 71 -2.63 -1.50 -26.63
CA CYS A 71 -1.52 -1.91 -27.50
C CYS A 71 -1.19 -3.40 -27.39
N SER A 72 -1.54 -4.05 -26.29
CA SER A 72 -1.33 -5.49 -26.07
C SER A 72 -2.28 -6.40 -26.87
N THR A 73 -3.36 -5.85 -27.44
CA THR A 73 -4.36 -6.63 -28.20
C THR A 73 -4.20 -6.46 -29.71
N LEU A 74 -3.17 -5.73 -30.15
CA LEU A 74 -2.94 -5.45 -31.56
C LEU A 74 -2.13 -6.58 -32.20
N HIS A 75 -2.54 -6.97 -33.40
CA HIS A 75 -1.86 -7.93 -34.24
C HIS A 75 -1.07 -7.23 -35.34
N GLU A 76 0.02 -7.84 -35.82
CA GLU A 76 0.91 -7.21 -36.80
C GLU A 76 0.23 -6.92 -38.14
N GLU A 77 -0.78 -7.73 -38.47
CA GLU A 77 -1.62 -7.63 -39.67
C GLU A 77 -2.61 -6.46 -39.59
N ASP A 78 -2.83 -5.89 -38.40
CA ASP A 78 -3.74 -4.76 -38.24
C ASP A 78 -3.27 -3.57 -39.11
N PRO A 79 -4.15 -3.02 -39.96
CA PRO A 79 -3.83 -1.85 -40.78
C PRO A 79 -3.43 -0.69 -39.88
N ALA A 80 -2.34 0.01 -40.22
CA ALA A 80 -1.92 1.21 -39.48
C ALA A 80 -3.02 2.29 -39.42
N GLU A 81 -3.87 2.31 -40.44
CA GLU A 81 -5.01 3.22 -40.58
C GLU A 81 -6.19 2.85 -39.66
N GLU A 82 -6.30 1.58 -39.24
CA GLU A 82 -7.29 1.12 -38.27
C GLU A 82 -6.80 1.35 -36.83
N LEU A 83 -5.50 1.15 -36.58
CA LEU A 83 -4.82 1.46 -35.32
C LEU A 83 -4.98 2.92 -34.89
N LEU A 84 -5.15 3.82 -35.86
CA LEU A 84 -5.15 5.26 -35.68
C LEU A 84 -6.36 5.90 -36.37
N ARG A 85 -7.42 5.11 -36.57
CA ARG A 85 -8.61 5.59 -37.26
C ARG A 85 -9.22 6.71 -36.44
N ASN A 86 -9.19 7.91 -36.99
CA ASN A 86 -9.97 9.04 -36.52
C ASN A 86 -11.29 9.03 -37.29
N PRO A 87 -12.37 8.43 -36.74
CA PRO A 87 -13.59 8.15 -37.51
C PRO A 87 -14.27 9.40 -38.08
N GLU A 88 -13.96 10.59 -37.58
CA GLU A 88 -14.64 11.83 -37.95
C GLU A 88 -13.68 12.92 -38.44
N ASN A 89 -12.38 12.63 -38.58
CA ASN A 89 -11.32 13.60 -38.87
C ASN A 89 -11.32 14.81 -37.91
N GLN A 90 -11.89 14.64 -36.72
CA GLN A 90 -12.02 15.69 -35.71
C GLN A 90 -10.75 15.78 -34.86
N PRO A 91 -10.37 16.97 -34.38
CA PRO A 91 -9.25 17.12 -33.46
C PRO A 91 -9.58 16.49 -32.09
N GLY A 92 -9.19 15.23 -31.91
CA GLY A 92 -9.38 14.46 -30.67
C GLY A 92 -8.07 14.06 -29.99
N THR A 93 -8.17 13.10 -29.07
CA THR A 93 -7.04 12.51 -28.35
C THR A 93 -6.98 11.01 -28.60
N LEU A 94 -5.83 10.52 -29.03
CA LEU A 94 -5.52 9.10 -29.06
C LEU A 94 -4.85 8.71 -27.74
N PHE A 95 -5.41 7.72 -27.05
CA PHE A 95 -4.83 7.11 -25.88
C PHE A 95 -4.33 5.70 -26.20
N LEU A 96 -3.01 5.52 -26.15
CA LEU A 96 -2.32 4.26 -26.37
C LEU A 96 -2.02 3.61 -25.01
N ASP A 97 -2.79 2.59 -24.64
CA ASP A 97 -2.65 1.93 -23.35
C ASP A 97 -1.62 0.80 -23.41
N GLU A 98 -0.70 0.78 -22.44
CA GLU A 98 0.36 -0.21 -22.31
C GLU A 98 1.25 -0.33 -23.59
N VAL A 99 1.83 0.79 -24.03
CA VAL A 99 2.64 0.89 -25.27
C VAL A 99 3.87 -0.03 -25.31
N TRP A 100 4.36 -0.48 -24.16
CA TRP A 100 5.42 -1.49 -24.09
C TRP A 100 5.00 -2.83 -24.72
N GLY A 101 3.69 -3.08 -24.85
CA GLY A 101 3.13 -4.29 -25.45
C GLY A 101 3.20 -4.34 -26.97
N LEU A 102 3.62 -3.26 -27.65
CA LEU A 102 3.73 -3.22 -29.11
C LEU A 102 4.91 -4.05 -29.60
N SER A 103 4.70 -4.85 -30.65
CA SER A 103 5.81 -5.46 -31.40
C SER A 103 6.62 -4.40 -32.15
N LEU A 104 7.89 -4.69 -32.47
CA LEU A 104 8.77 -3.75 -33.18
C LEU A 104 8.20 -3.26 -34.54
N PRO A 105 7.55 -4.12 -35.37
CA PRO A 105 6.86 -3.66 -36.57
C PRO A 105 5.74 -2.64 -36.29
N LEU A 106 4.91 -2.91 -35.27
CA LEU A 106 3.83 -1.99 -34.87
C LEU A 106 4.37 -0.67 -34.32
N GLN A 107 5.49 -0.70 -33.60
CA GLN A 107 6.19 0.53 -33.16
C GLN A 107 6.63 1.40 -34.35
N GLY A 108 7.12 0.78 -35.44
CA GLY A 108 7.46 1.50 -36.67
C GLY A 108 6.24 2.12 -37.36
N LYS A 109 5.14 1.37 -37.47
CA LYS A 109 3.86 1.88 -38.01
C LYS A 109 3.34 3.06 -37.20
N LEU A 110 3.37 2.96 -35.86
CA LEU A 110 2.94 4.01 -34.96
C LEU A 110 3.79 5.28 -35.10
N LEU A 111 5.12 5.15 -35.14
CA LEU A 111 6.03 6.29 -35.32
C LEU A 111 5.70 7.07 -36.59
N ALA A 112 5.59 6.36 -37.73
CA ALA A 112 5.30 6.97 -39.02
C ALA A 112 3.98 7.75 -39.03
N ALA A 113 2.98 7.27 -38.30
CA ALA A 113 1.68 7.91 -38.25
C ALA A 113 1.62 9.10 -37.27
N ILE A 114 2.38 9.06 -36.18
CA ILE A 114 2.60 10.22 -35.31
C ILE A 114 3.32 11.34 -36.08
N GLU A 115 4.28 11.01 -36.94
CA GLU A 115 4.99 11.97 -37.79
C GLU A 115 4.08 12.60 -38.86
N LYS A 116 3.16 11.81 -39.42
CA LYS A 116 2.12 12.30 -40.35
C LYS A 116 1.05 13.17 -39.67
N GLY A 117 1.02 13.23 -38.34
CA GLY A 117 0.08 14.07 -37.59
C GLY A 117 -1.38 13.60 -37.65
N MET A 118 -1.62 12.29 -37.80
CA MET A 118 -2.97 11.69 -37.91
C MET A 118 -3.88 11.98 -36.70
N HIS A 119 -3.29 12.16 -35.52
CA HIS A 119 -3.97 12.67 -34.34
C HIS A 119 -3.32 13.97 -33.86
N LYS A 120 -4.15 14.93 -33.44
CA LYS A 120 -3.67 16.22 -32.91
C LYS A 120 -3.05 16.10 -31.52
N ARG A 121 -3.42 15.07 -30.76
CA ARG A 121 -2.88 14.79 -29.43
C ARG A 121 -2.74 13.29 -29.20
N VAL A 122 -1.60 12.89 -28.67
CA VAL A 122 -1.29 11.50 -28.28
C VAL A 122 -1.01 11.46 -26.79
N ILE A 123 -1.64 10.54 -26.09
CA ILE A 123 -1.33 10.17 -24.71
C ILE A 123 -0.98 8.68 -24.72
N SER A 124 0.12 8.32 -24.09
CA SER A 124 0.58 6.93 -24.01
C SER A 124 0.69 6.49 -22.56
N SER A 125 0.52 5.20 -22.32
CA SER A 125 0.58 4.60 -20.99
C SER A 125 1.59 3.45 -20.96
N SER A 126 2.34 3.31 -19.86
CA SER A 126 3.21 2.14 -19.66
C SER A 126 3.28 1.72 -18.19
N SER A 127 3.01 0.45 -17.90
CA SER A 127 3.26 -0.17 -16.59
C SER A 127 4.70 -0.64 -16.37
N ILE A 128 5.48 -0.73 -17.44
CA ILE A 128 6.88 -1.12 -17.42
C ILE A 128 7.75 0.06 -17.86
N PRO A 129 8.91 0.32 -17.23
CA PRO A 129 9.82 1.35 -17.69
C PRO A 129 10.28 1.09 -19.14
N LEU A 130 10.00 2.03 -20.05
CA LEU A 130 10.36 1.86 -21.47
C LEU A 130 11.88 1.89 -21.70
N ILE A 131 12.64 2.53 -20.82
CA ILE A 131 14.10 2.58 -20.90
C ILE A 131 14.70 1.17 -20.84
N GLU A 132 14.22 0.32 -19.93
CA GLU A 132 14.66 -1.08 -19.80
C GLU A 132 14.32 -1.89 -21.06
N ARG A 133 13.18 -1.59 -21.70
CA ARG A 133 12.77 -2.20 -22.97
C ARG A 133 13.64 -1.74 -24.14
N ILE A 134 14.15 -0.51 -24.11
CA ILE A 134 15.10 -0.01 -25.11
C ILE A 134 16.44 -0.73 -24.97
N GLU A 135 16.94 -0.89 -23.74
CA GLU A 135 18.21 -1.59 -23.45
C GLU A 135 18.18 -3.05 -23.91
N THR A 136 17.02 -3.68 -23.84
CA THR A 136 16.78 -5.07 -24.30
C THR A 136 16.38 -5.17 -25.78
N ASN A 137 16.46 -4.09 -26.56
CA ASN A 137 16.03 -4.00 -27.97
C ASN A 137 14.57 -4.39 -28.22
N GLN A 138 13.71 -4.30 -27.21
CA GLN A 138 12.27 -4.58 -27.30
C GLN A 138 11.44 -3.31 -27.56
N PHE A 139 12.05 -2.13 -27.45
CA PHE A 139 11.39 -0.87 -27.73
C PHE A 139 12.31 0.09 -28.50
N ARG A 140 11.77 0.74 -29.52
CA ARG A 140 12.54 1.65 -30.37
C ARG A 140 12.81 2.98 -29.66
N LYS A 141 14.08 3.37 -29.65
CA LYS A 141 14.56 4.61 -29.01
C LYS A 141 13.97 5.88 -29.66
N ASP A 142 13.79 5.88 -30.97
CA ASP A 142 13.18 7.01 -31.71
C ASP A 142 11.71 7.24 -31.33
N LEU A 143 10.91 6.17 -31.27
CA LEU A 143 9.53 6.22 -30.80
C LEU A 143 9.44 6.71 -29.35
N TYR A 144 10.33 6.24 -28.47
CA TYR A 144 10.37 6.69 -27.08
C TYR A 144 10.51 8.20 -26.95
N TYR A 145 11.48 8.81 -27.64
CA TYR A 145 11.65 10.27 -27.58
C TYR A 145 10.48 11.03 -28.19
N ARG A 146 9.77 10.43 -29.16
CA ARG A 146 8.59 11.05 -29.74
C ARG A 146 7.38 11.02 -28.81
N LEU A 147 7.22 9.95 -28.03
CA LEU A 147 6.14 9.81 -27.05
C LEU A 147 6.43 10.55 -25.73
N ASN A 148 7.69 10.56 -25.29
CA ASN A 148 8.08 11.07 -23.98
C ASN A 148 8.48 12.56 -24.03
N VAL A 149 7.55 13.42 -24.47
CA VAL A 149 7.74 14.89 -24.43
C VAL A 149 7.29 15.45 -23.08
N LEU A 150 6.12 15.03 -22.61
CA LEU A 150 5.60 15.35 -21.29
C LEU A 150 5.50 14.07 -20.46
N ASP A 151 6.37 13.94 -19.46
CA ASP A 151 6.47 12.75 -18.64
C ASP A 151 5.64 12.85 -17.35
N LEU A 152 4.69 11.92 -17.17
CA LEU A 152 3.83 11.84 -16.00
C LEU A 152 4.00 10.51 -15.26
N ARG A 153 4.79 10.52 -14.19
CA ARG A 153 4.86 9.43 -13.23
C ARG A 153 3.62 9.41 -12.34
N LEU A 154 2.93 8.27 -12.26
CA LEU A 154 1.91 8.02 -11.24
C LEU A 154 2.52 7.22 -10.08
N PRO A 155 2.32 7.66 -8.82
CA PRO A 155 2.80 6.94 -7.66
C PRO A 155 2.06 5.61 -7.47
N SER A 156 2.77 4.59 -6.99
CA SER A 156 2.15 3.34 -6.53
C SER A 156 1.28 3.61 -5.29
N LEU A 157 0.39 2.67 -4.95
CA LEU A 157 -0.42 2.76 -3.73
C LEU A 157 0.46 2.69 -2.47
N GLU A 158 1.61 2.03 -2.56
CA GLU A 158 2.61 2.01 -1.49
C GLU A 158 3.25 3.39 -1.26
N GLU A 159 3.54 4.14 -2.33
CA GLU A 159 4.06 5.52 -2.24
C GLU A 159 3.00 6.52 -1.75
N ARG A 160 1.73 6.10 -1.69
CA ARG A 160 0.60 6.91 -1.21
C ARG A 160 -0.31 6.16 -0.24
N ARG A 161 0.27 5.40 0.70
CA ARG A 161 -0.51 4.62 1.69
C ARG A 161 -1.53 5.47 2.46
N ASN A 162 -1.25 6.76 2.68
CA ASN A 162 -2.17 7.69 3.33
C ASN A 162 -3.48 7.91 2.55
N ASP A 163 -3.52 7.61 1.24
CA ASP A 163 -4.74 7.67 0.42
C ASP A 163 -5.66 6.44 0.64
N ILE A 164 -5.18 5.36 1.25
CA ILE A 164 -5.94 4.10 1.38
C ILE A 164 -7.27 4.30 2.12
N PRO A 165 -7.34 4.95 3.30
CA PRO A 165 -8.61 5.18 3.98
C PRO A 165 -9.60 5.94 3.12
N LEU A 166 -9.14 7.00 2.44
CA LEU A 166 -9.97 7.82 1.55
C LEU A 166 -10.53 6.99 0.37
N LEU A 167 -9.69 6.17 -0.26
CA LEU A 167 -10.10 5.28 -1.35
C LEU A 167 -11.08 4.21 -0.89
N VAL A 168 -10.85 3.59 0.27
CA VAL A 168 -11.76 2.58 0.85
C VAL A 168 -13.12 3.18 1.16
N HIS A 169 -13.15 4.35 1.82
CA HIS A 169 -14.41 5.05 2.07
C HIS A 169 -15.15 5.38 0.78
N HIS A 170 -14.43 5.81 -0.26
CA HIS A 170 -15.03 6.07 -1.56
C HIS A 170 -15.67 4.81 -2.18
N PHE A 171 -14.94 3.68 -2.19
CA PHE A 171 -15.44 2.45 -2.82
C PHE A 171 -16.55 1.76 -2.01
N LEU A 172 -16.53 1.87 -0.68
CA LEU A 172 -17.56 1.30 0.19
C LEU A 172 -18.85 2.12 0.20
N LYS A 173 -18.84 3.36 -0.29
CA LYS A 173 -20.03 4.22 -0.32
C LYS A 173 -21.19 3.50 -1.02
N SER A 174 -22.30 3.32 -0.30
CA SER A 174 -23.44 2.52 -0.73
C SER A 174 -24.75 3.25 -0.38
N GLY A 175 -25.19 4.15 -1.26
CA GLY A 175 -26.39 4.95 -0.99
C GLY A 175 -26.20 5.89 0.21
N ASP A 176 -27.17 5.88 1.13
CA ASP A 176 -27.28 6.78 2.30
C ASP A 176 -26.76 6.20 3.62
N HIS A 177 -26.23 4.97 3.61
CA HIS A 177 -25.74 4.31 4.82
C HIS A 177 -24.21 4.19 4.82
N ASP A 178 -23.60 4.64 5.93
CA ASP A 178 -22.19 4.45 6.19
C ASP A 178 -21.94 3.00 6.63
N ILE A 179 -21.03 2.33 5.95
CA ILE A 179 -20.57 0.98 6.32
C ILE A 179 -19.47 1.14 7.38
N TYR A 180 -19.68 0.54 8.55
CA TYR A 180 -18.67 0.48 9.59
C TYR A 180 -17.63 -0.60 9.26
N VAL A 181 -16.34 -0.27 9.37
CA VAL A 181 -15.24 -1.21 9.13
C VAL A 181 -14.50 -1.42 10.44
N GLU A 182 -14.35 -2.68 10.87
CA GLU A 182 -13.68 -2.97 12.13
C GLU A 182 -12.20 -2.54 12.14
N PRO A 183 -11.65 -2.10 13.29
CA PRO A 183 -10.25 -1.67 13.39
C PRO A 183 -9.23 -2.72 12.94
N ILE A 184 -9.52 -4.01 13.12
CA ILE A 184 -8.64 -5.10 12.67
C ILE A 184 -8.56 -5.17 11.15
N VAL A 185 -9.63 -4.83 10.44
CA VAL A 185 -9.68 -4.79 8.97
C VAL A 185 -8.89 -3.59 8.46
N TRP A 186 -9.03 -2.41 9.09
CA TRP A 186 -8.21 -1.24 8.76
C TRP A 186 -6.72 -1.54 8.89
N LYS A 187 -6.31 -2.10 10.02
CA LYS A 187 -4.91 -2.50 10.24
C LYS A 187 -4.43 -3.50 9.18
N ALA A 188 -5.29 -4.44 8.77
CA ALA A 188 -4.95 -5.40 7.73
C ALA A 188 -4.73 -4.70 6.37
N LEU A 189 -5.62 -3.80 5.99
CA LEU A 189 -5.52 -3.02 4.74
C LEU A 189 -4.26 -2.15 4.73
N GLU A 190 -3.99 -1.40 5.80
CA GLU A 190 -2.81 -0.52 5.89
C GLU A 190 -1.47 -1.29 5.75
N GLN A 191 -1.43 -2.52 6.25
CA GLN A 191 -0.27 -3.40 6.20
C GLN A 191 -0.21 -4.26 4.94
N TYR A 192 -1.25 -4.26 4.10
CA TYR A 192 -1.29 -5.08 2.91
C TYR A 192 -0.35 -4.53 1.83
N ASP A 193 0.30 -5.45 1.12
CA ASP A 193 1.20 -5.16 0.02
C ASP A 193 0.39 -5.20 -1.29
N PHE A 194 -0.26 -4.08 -1.61
CA PHE A 194 -1.15 -3.94 -2.77
C PHE A 194 -0.38 -3.98 -4.10
N LYS A 195 0.07 -5.17 -4.52
CA LYS A 195 0.76 -5.38 -5.80
C LYS A 195 -0.08 -5.00 -7.02
N GLY A 196 -1.41 -5.08 -6.91
CA GLY A 196 -2.34 -4.58 -7.92
C GLY A 196 -2.82 -3.14 -7.70
N ASN A 197 -2.19 -2.41 -6.77
CA ASN A 197 -2.46 -1.01 -6.46
C ASN A 197 -3.96 -0.74 -6.20
N VAL A 198 -4.51 0.34 -6.76
CA VAL A 198 -5.90 0.74 -6.54
C VAL A 198 -6.88 -0.26 -7.15
N ARG A 199 -6.50 -0.96 -8.22
CA ARG A 199 -7.35 -2.00 -8.82
C ARG A 199 -7.57 -3.15 -7.84
N GLU A 200 -6.52 -3.61 -7.17
CA GLU A 200 -6.64 -4.65 -6.14
C GLU A 200 -7.46 -4.15 -4.94
N LEU A 201 -7.18 -2.94 -4.45
CA LEU A 201 -7.94 -2.33 -3.35
C LEU A 201 -9.44 -2.27 -3.68
N LYS A 202 -9.79 -1.78 -4.87
CA LYS A 202 -11.18 -1.72 -5.35
C LYS A 202 -11.83 -3.10 -5.36
N ASN A 203 -11.18 -4.10 -5.94
CA ASN A 203 -11.70 -5.46 -5.99
C ASN A 203 -11.91 -6.04 -4.57
N MET A 204 -10.99 -5.77 -3.63
CA MET A 204 -11.16 -6.18 -2.24
C MET A 204 -12.36 -5.50 -1.58
N THR A 205 -12.55 -4.20 -1.81
CA THR A 205 -13.71 -3.46 -1.26
C THR A 205 -15.03 -3.92 -1.86
N GLU A 206 -15.08 -4.23 -3.15
CA GLU A 206 -16.26 -4.81 -3.81
C GLU A 206 -16.59 -6.19 -3.25
N TYR A 207 -15.57 -7.02 -2.98
CA TYR A 207 -15.75 -8.31 -2.31
C TYR A 207 -16.36 -8.12 -0.91
N MET A 208 -15.77 -7.28 -0.06
CA MET A 208 -16.25 -7.04 1.31
C MET A 208 -17.69 -6.51 1.33
N LYS A 209 -18.02 -5.62 0.39
CA LYS A 209 -19.38 -5.08 0.22
C LYS A 209 -20.40 -6.13 -0.22
N THR A 210 -19.97 -7.13 -0.98
CA THR A 210 -20.84 -8.21 -1.49
C THR A 210 -21.11 -9.26 -0.43
N VAL A 211 -20.11 -9.56 0.42
CA VAL A 211 -20.19 -10.65 1.41
C VAL A 211 -20.76 -10.18 2.75
N SER A 212 -20.57 -8.91 3.13
CA SER A 212 -21.07 -8.37 4.40
C SER A 212 -22.58 -8.08 4.39
N ASP A 213 -23.17 -8.00 5.57
CA ASP A 213 -24.57 -7.60 5.80
C ASP A 213 -24.81 -6.08 5.58
N GLN A 214 -23.94 -5.40 4.84
CA GLN A 214 -24.00 -3.98 4.44
C GLN A 214 -24.03 -2.95 5.59
N LYS A 215 -23.78 -3.36 6.83
CA LYS A 215 -23.68 -2.47 8.00
C LYS A 215 -22.29 -2.46 8.63
N THR A 216 -21.69 -3.64 8.74
CA THR A 216 -20.39 -3.85 9.39
C THR A 216 -19.55 -4.80 8.55
N ILE A 217 -18.28 -4.45 8.31
CA ILE A 217 -17.28 -5.32 7.70
C ILE A 217 -16.35 -5.82 8.81
N GLN A 218 -16.39 -7.13 9.04
CA GLN A 218 -15.54 -7.87 9.98
C GLN A 218 -14.41 -8.59 9.23
N LEU A 219 -13.42 -9.12 9.96
CA LEU A 219 -12.28 -9.79 9.32
C LEU A 219 -12.70 -11.00 8.44
N TYR A 220 -13.77 -11.71 8.79
CA TYR A 220 -14.23 -12.87 8.02
C TYR A 220 -14.90 -12.49 6.70
N ASP A 221 -15.37 -11.25 6.56
CA ASP A 221 -15.94 -10.68 5.32
C ASP A 221 -14.86 -10.29 4.31
N THR A 222 -13.59 -10.33 4.72
CA THR A 222 -12.46 -9.97 3.87
C THR A 222 -12.01 -11.12 2.95
N PRO A 223 -11.43 -10.82 1.78
CA PRO A 223 -10.88 -11.84 0.89
C PRO A 223 -9.87 -12.75 1.61
N PRO A 224 -9.79 -14.05 1.25
CA PRO A 224 -8.82 -14.99 1.85
C PRO A 224 -7.39 -14.45 1.87
N VAL A 225 -6.95 -13.77 0.81
CA VAL A 225 -5.60 -13.20 0.70
C VAL A 225 -5.28 -12.20 1.82
N LEU A 226 -6.24 -11.39 2.23
CA LEU A 226 -6.07 -10.42 3.31
C LEU A 226 -6.02 -11.12 4.67
N ARG A 227 -6.89 -12.13 4.88
CA ARG A 227 -6.91 -12.96 6.09
C ARG A 227 -5.61 -13.73 6.28
N GLU A 228 -5.14 -14.39 5.23
CA GLU A 228 -3.87 -15.11 5.23
C GLU A 228 -2.70 -14.20 5.56
N GLN A 229 -2.70 -12.96 5.08
CA GLN A 229 -1.65 -12.01 5.43
C GLN A 229 -1.70 -11.66 6.92
N VAL A 230 -2.89 -11.43 7.48
CA VAL A 230 -3.05 -11.18 8.92
C VAL A 230 -2.55 -12.37 9.74
N GLU A 231 -2.83 -13.61 9.31
CA GLU A 231 -2.33 -14.82 9.95
C GLU A 231 -0.80 -14.98 9.81
N LYS A 232 -0.25 -14.70 8.63
CA LYS A 232 1.19 -14.66 8.35
C LYS A 232 1.89 -13.59 9.20
N ASN A 233 1.26 -12.43 9.39
CA ASN A 233 1.79 -11.36 10.24
C ASN A 233 1.70 -11.73 11.71
N LYS A 234 0.62 -12.38 12.16
CA LYS A 234 0.54 -12.96 13.52
C LYS A 234 1.61 -14.04 13.73
N THR A 235 1.91 -14.86 12.73
CA THR A 235 2.97 -15.88 12.83
C THR A 235 4.38 -15.31 12.69
N LYS A 236 4.58 -14.25 11.90
CA LYS A 236 5.84 -13.48 11.86
C LYS A 236 6.07 -12.71 13.14
N ASP A 237 5.03 -12.10 13.72
CA ASP A 237 5.11 -11.52 15.06
C ASP A 237 5.42 -12.61 16.06
N LYS A 238 4.73 -13.76 16.06
CA LYS A 238 5.07 -14.93 16.90
C LYS A 238 6.48 -15.49 16.66
N LYS A 239 7.02 -15.46 15.43
CA LYS A 239 8.38 -15.93 15.08
C LYS A 239 9.47 -14.91 15.37
N ALA A 240 9.22 -13.62 15.19
CA ALA A 240 10.09 -12.52 15.66
C ALA A 240 10.09 -12.46 17.19
N VAL A 241 8.98 -12.87 17.81
CA VAL A 241 8.80 -13.13 19.23
C VAL A 241 9.50 -14.43 19.68
N ALA A 242 9.81 -15.35 18.77
CA ALA A 242 10.67 -16.51 18.96
C ALA A 242 12.09 -16.24 18.44
N LYS A 243 12.71 -15.14 18.88
CA LYS A 243 14.16 -15.21 19.13
C LYS A 243 14.30 -16.31 20.19
N SER A 244 14.90 -17.46 19.85
CA SER A 244 15.19 -18.49 20.85
C SER A 244 15.93 -17.79 21.98
N LEU A 245 15.27 -17.64 23.12
CA LEU A 245 15.89 -17.07 24.31
C LEU A 245 17.12 -17.92 24.58
N THR A 246 18.29 -17.28 24.72
CA THR A 246 19.46 -18.05 25.14
C THR A 246 19.19 -18.65 26.52
N LEU A 247 19.90 -19.72 26.90
CA LEU A 247 19.74 -20.33 28.22
C LEU A 247 19.88 -19.27 29.34
N MET A 248 20.86 -18.36 29.20
CA MET A 248 21.05 -17.22 30.09
C MET A 248 19.82 -16.30 30.14
N GLU A 249 19.22 -15.97 29.00
CA GLU A 249 18.01 -15.14 28.98
C GLU A 249 16.81 -15.86 29.62
N LYS A 250 16.66 -17.17 29.39
CA LYS A 250 15.62 -17.98 30.04
C LYS A 250 15.78 -17.96 31.56
N GLU A 251 17.01 -18.12 32.05
CA GLU A 251 17.34 -18.07 33.48
C GLU A 251 17.06 -16.69 34.08
N GLU A 252 17.45 -15.60 33.40
CA GLU A 252 17.18 -14.23 33.83
C GLU A 252 15.67 -13.94 33.91
N PHE A 253 14.90 -14.34 32.90
CA PHE A 253 13.44 -14.14 32.90
C PHE A 253 12.75 -15.00 33.95
N ALA A 254 13.18 -16.25 34.13
CA ALA A 254 12.65 -17.13 35.16
C ALA A 254 12.93 -16.56 36.56
N TYR A 255 14.15 -16.09 36.81
CA TYR A 255 14.52 -15.42 38.06
C TYR A 255 13.63 -14.20 38.32
N LEU A 256 13.55 -13.26 37.37
CA LEU A 256 12.77 -12.03 37.55
C LEU A 256 11.29 -12.32 37.80
N LEU A 257 10.68 -13.24 37.05
CA LEU A 257 9.26 -13.60 37.23
C LEU A 257 9.03 -14.30 38.57
N GLU A 258 9.93 -15.16 39.02
CA GLU A 258 9.86 -15.80 40.33
C GLU A 258 9.98 -14.77 41.47
N THR A 259 10.93 -13.84 41.37
CA THR A 259 11.11 -12.77 42.36
C THR A 259 9.91 -11.84 42.40
N ILE A 260 9.37 -11.44 41.24
CA ILE A 260 8.16 -10.61 41.17
C ILE A 260 6.98 -11.34 41.80
N LYS A 261 6.80 -12.64 41.51
CA LYS A 261 5.76 -13.48 42.11
C LYS A 261 5.87 -13.51 43.64
N GLN A 262 7.06 -13.81 44.19
CA GLN A 262 7.29 -13.87 45.63
C GLN A 262 7.04 -12.52 46.32
N LEU A 263 7.48 -11.41 45.73
CA LEU A 263 7.22 -10.07 46.25
C LEU A 263 5.73 -9.73 46.20
N ASN A 264 5.04 -10.07 45.11
CA ASN A 264 3.59 -9.88 44.98
C ASN A 264 2.80 -10.70 46.00
N GLU A 265 3.20 -11.94 46.29
CA GLU A 265 2.59 -12.80 47.33
C GLU A 265 2.80 -12.25 48.75
N LYS A 266 3.96 -11.63 49.02
CA LYS A 266 4.28 -10.96 50.29
C LYS A 266 3.67 -9.55 50.43
N GLY A 267 3.05 -9.03 49.37
CA GLY A 267 2.54 -7.66 49.33
C GLY A 267 3.63 -6.58 49.23
N GLU A 268 4.85 -6.96 48.87
CA GLU A 268 5.99 -6.06 48.73
C GLU A 268 6.10 -5.50 47.29
N PRO A 269 6.59 -4.25 47.11
CA PRO A 269 6.68 -3.65 45.79
C PRO A 269 7.88 -4.19 45.00
N ALA A 270 7.61 -4.89 43.89
CA ALA A 270 8.63 -5.34 42.94
C ALA A 270 9.15 -4.19 42.07
N SER A 271 9.96 -3.31 42.66
CA SER A 271 10.57 -2.18 41.96
C SER A 271 11.86 -2.58 41.23
N ARG A 272 12.24 -1.83 40.20
CA ARG A 272 13.51 -2.03 39.46
C ARG A 272 14.74 -2.07 40.37
N ARG A 273 14.76 -1.27 41.43
CA ARG A 273 15.87 -1.23 42.40
C ARG A 273 15.92 -2.50 43.23
N VAL A 274 14.77 -2.92 43.77
CA VAL A 274 14.64 -4.16 44.56
C VAL A 274 15.00 -5.39 43.73
N LEU A 275 14.53 -5.47 42.49
CA LEU A 275 14.83 -6.59 41.58
C LEU A 275 16.32 -6.67 41.22
N SER A 276 16.99 -5.53 41.03
CA SER A 276 18.43 -5.49 40.77
C SER A 276 19.24 -5.85 42.03
N GLU A 277 18.85 -5.36 43.20
CA GLU A 277 19.53 -5.64 44.47
C GLU A 277 19.42 -7.10 44.88
N GLN A 278 18.24 -7.71 44.75
CA GLN A 278 18.06 -9.14 45.04
C GLN A 278 18.82 -10.03 44.03
N SER A 279 18.96 -9.58 42.78
CA SER A 279 19.71 -10.35 41.75
C SER A 279 21.19 -10.52 42.08
N LYS A 280 21.78 -9.63 42.89
CA LYS A 280 23.19 -9.72 43.32
C LYS A 280 23.49 -10.97 44.15
N SER A 281 22.48 -11.52 44.81
CA SER A 281 22.59 -12.77 45.59
C SER A 281 22.27 -14.03 44.77
N GLY A 282 21.86 -13.87 43.51
CA GLY A 282 21.46 -14.95 42.61
C GLY A 282 22.58 -15.44 41.69
N LYS A 283 22.25 -16.41 40.82
CA LYS A 283 23.16 -16.97 39.82
C LYS A 283 23.55 -15.99 38.70
N SER A 284 22.81 -14.90 38.51
CA SER A 284 23.04 -13.89 37.47
C SER A 284 22.81 -12.50 38.03
N GLU A 285 23.87 -11.71 38.19
CA GLU A 285 23.77 -10.32 38.63
C GLU A 285 23.20 -9.46 37.49
N LEU A 286 22.08 -8.78 37.76
CA LEU A 286 21.43 -7.90 36.80
C LEU A 286 21.62 -6.43 37.18
N THR A 287 22.22 -5.66 36.28
CA THR A 287 22.28 -4.20 36.40
C THR A 287 20.87 -3.59 36.32
N PRO A 288 20.64 -2.39 36.88
CA PRO A 288 19.34 -1.72 36.78
C PRO A 288 18.86 -1.49 35.34
N GLN A 289 19.79 -1.35 34.39
CA GLN A 289 19.49 -1.17 32.97
C GLN A 289 19.05 -2.49 32.32
N GLN A 290 19.67 -3.62 32.67
CA GLN A 290 19.24 -4.95 32.23
C GLN A 290 17.85 -5.27 32.79
N VAL A 291 17.60 -5.03 34.08
CA VAL A 291 16.28 -5.22 34.70
C VAL A 291 15.21 -4.40 33.97
N ARG A 292 15.50 -3.15 33.62
CA ARG A 292 14.58 -2.31 32.84
C ARG A 292 14.27 -2.93 31.47
N SER A 293 15.30 -3.31 30.72
CA SER A 293 15.12 -3.92 29.39
C SER A 293 14.29 -5.21 29.44
N ARG A 294 14.54 -6.07 30.43
CA ARG A 294 13.80 -7.33 30.64
C ARG A 294 12.36 -7.08 31.06
N LEU A 295 12.11 -6.10 31.94
CA LEU A 295 10.74 -5.72 32.31
C LEU A 295 9.96 -5.14 31.14
N ASP A 296 10.59 -4.31 30.30
CA ASP A 296 9.95 -3.76 29.10
C ASP A 296 9.60 -4.88 28.09
N TYR A 297 10.41 -5.94 28.00
CA TYR A 297 10.08 -7.15 27.24
C TYR A 297 8.88 -7.90 27.81
N LEU A 298 8.86 -8.14 29.13
CA LEU A 298 7.78 -8.86 29.80
C LEU A 298 6.45 -8.07 29.74
N GLU A 299 6.51 -6.74 29.82
CA GLU A 299 5.34 -5.86 29.76
C GLU A 299 4.73 -5.82 28.35
N LYS A 300 5.55 -5.69 27.31
CA LYS A 300 5.09 -5.74 25.91
C LYS A 300 4.34 -7.03 25.55
N ARG A 301 4.55 -8.09 26.32
CA ARG A 301 3.91 -9.40 26.16
C ARG A 301 2.87 -9.71 27.23
N GLU A 302 2.50 -8.71 28.03
CA GLU A 302 1.47 -8.83 29.05
C GLU A 302 1.78 -9.89 30.13
N TYR A 303 3.05 -10.29 30.29
CA TYR A 303 3.49 -11.19 31.36
C TYR A 303 3.58 -10.47 32.71
N VAL A 304 3.79 -9.16 32.68
CA VAL A 304 3.77 -8.28 33.84
C VAL A 304 3.02 -7.00 33.51
N THR A 305 2.55 -6.32 34.55
CA THR A 305 1.93 -5.00 34.46
C THR A 305 2.61 -4.01 35.41
N LYS A 306 2.67 -2.73 35.03
CA LYS A 306 3.12 -1.66 35.92
C LYS A 306 1.99 -1.27 36.87
N GLY A 307 2.20 -1.46 38.17
CA GLY A 307 1.30 -0.92 39.19
C GLY A 307 1.30 0.62 39.16
N ARG A 308 0.13 1.25 39.33
CA ARG A 308 0.05 2.71 39.50
C ARG A 308 0.76 3.10 40.81
N GLY A 309 1.67 4.08 40.76
CA GLY A 309 2.34 4.63 41.94
C GLY A 309 3.42 3.72 42.54
N ARG A 310 3.50 3.63 43.88
CA ARG A 310 4.53 2.86 44.62
C ARG A 310 4.32 1.34 44.63
N ALA A 311 3.32 0.83 43.90
CA ALA A 311 2.89 -0.57 43.94
C ALA A 311 3.85 -1.57 43.24
N GLY A 312 4.83 -1.09 42.47
CA GLY A 312 5.80 -1.94 41.77
C GLY A 312 5.21 -2.72 40.59
N THR A 313 5.98 -3.65 40.05
CA THR A 313 5.57 -4.54 38.95
C THR A 313 4.70 -5.68 39.48
N LYS A 314 3.62 -6.03 38.77
CA LYS A 314 2.76 -7.17 39.09
C LYS A 314 2.84 -8.26 38.02
N ILE A 315 2.99 -9.51 38.42
CA ILE A 315 2.91 -10.66 37.50
C ILE A 315 1.46 -10.93 37.08
N THR A 316 1.24 -11.30 35.81
CA THR A 316 -0.07 -11.68 35.28
C THR A 316 -0.25 -13.20 35.24
N LEU A 317 -1.47 -13.67 34.92
CA LEU A 317 -1.72 -15.09 34.67
C LEU A 317 -0.87 -15.64 33.52
N GLU A 318 -0.71 -14.86 32.44
CA GLU A 318 0.16 -15.21 31.31
C GLU A 318 1.64 -15.25 31.72
N GLY A 319 2.07 -14.34 32.61
CA GLY A 319 3.42 -14.38 33.19
C GLY A 319 3.68 -15.63 34.02
N LEU A 320 2.70 -16.11 34.79
CA LEU A 320 2.80 -17.37 35.54
C LEU A 320 2.91 -18.58 34.61
N ARG A 321 2.11 -18.63 33.54
CA ARG A 321 2.20 -19.69 32.52
C ARG A 321 3.56 -19.69 31.82
N PHE A 322 4.07 -18.52 31.48
CA PHE A 322 5.38 -18.36 30.86
C PHE A 322 6.51 -18.80 31.81
N LEU A 323 6.45 -18.44 33.09
CA LEU A 323 7.39 -18.90 34.12
C LEU A 323 7.41 -20.44 34.24
N SER A 324 6.24 -21.10 34.24
CA SER A 324 6.16 -22.57 34.23
C SER A 324 6.81 -23.18 32.99
N SER A 325 6.60 -22.57 31.82
CA SER A 325 7.23 -23.01 30.56
C SER A 325 8.76 -22.86 30.58
N LEU A 326 9.27 -21.76 31.14
CA LEU A 326 10.72 -21.54 31.27
C LEU A 326 11.36 -22.59 32.20
N LYS A 327 10.74 -22.89 33.34
CA LYS A 327 11.25 -23.92 34.27
C LYS A 327 11.29 -25.31 33.63
N ASN A 328 10.28 -25.68 32.87
CA ASN A 328 10.24 -26.97 32.18
C ASN A 328 11.36 -27.09 31.14
N HIS A 329 11.71 -26.00 30.46
CA HIS A 329 12.79 -26.00 29.47
C HIS A 329 14.20 -25.98 30.07
N ILE A 330 14.40 -25.31 31.22
CA ILE A 330 15.71 -25.29 31.91
C ILE A 330 16.05 -26.67 32.51
N ILE A 331 15.07 -27.54 32.74
CA ILE A 331 15.27 -28.89 33.30
C ILE A 331 15.59 -29.94 32.21
N GLN A 332 15.29 -29.64 30.93
CA GLN A 332 15.43 -30.59 29.81
C GLN A 332 16.67 -30.35 28.92
N GLU A 333 17.40 -29.25 29.11
CA GLU A 333 18.69 -28.94 28.48
C GLU A 333 19.80 -29.02 29.54
#